data_AF-A0AAQ3V261-F1
#
_entry.id   AF-A0AAQ3V261-F1
#
_cell.length_a   1.000
_cell.length_b   1.000
_cell.length_c   1.000
_cell.angle_alpha   90.00
_cell.angle_beta   90.00
_cell.angle_gamma   90.00
#
_symmetry.space_group_name_H-M   'P 1'
#
loop_
_entity.id
_entity.type
_entity.pdbx_description
1 polymer ?
#
loop_
_entity_poly.entity_id
_entity_poly.type
_entity_poly.pdbx_seq_one_letter_code
_entity_poly.pdbx_strand_id
1 'polypeptide(L)'
;MHKYLEDNLPPTQYHRDYIYKLVHLLCLPEMKIFLDTIKLLAEKTDNLVDELWNYIKDRKLVQTSVLLLAAQKQFRKHDLFNIIMYRIFRECASRRFENADNSKARKQLEETFHLVSIICHAGEALEKYIQAHS
;
A
#
# COMPACT_ATOMS: atom_id res chain seq x y z
N MET A 1 -9.17 6.64 -10.28
CA MET A 1 -8.79 5.43 -9.51
C MET A 1 -9.68 4.29 -10.04
N HIS A 2 -9.48 3.01 -9.67
CA HIS A 2 -10.32 1.95 -10.25
C HIS A 2 -11.77 2.10 -9.76
N LYS A 3 -12.75 2.17 -10.67
CA LYS A 3 -14.15 2.49 -10.34
C LYS A 3 -14.72 1.60 -9.24
N TYR A 4 -14.41 0.30 -9.27
CA TYR A 4 -14.85 -0.63 -8.24
C TYR A 4 -14.34 -0.27 -6.83
N LEU A 5 -13.11 0.23 -6.71
CA LEU A 5 -12.57 0.68 -5.42
C LEU A 5 -13.26 1.98 -4.98
N GLU A 6 -13.50 2.90 -5.90
CA GLU A 6 -14.21 4.15 -5.62
C GLU A 6 -15.64 3.90 -5.11
N ASP A 7 -16.34 2.94 -5.70
CA ASP A 7 -17.74 2.62 -5.36
C ASP A 7 -17.88 1.82 -4.05
N ASN A 8 -16.85 1.06 -3.63
CA ASN A 8 -16.95 0.10 -2.51
C ASN A 8 -16.18 0.51 -1.24
N LEU A 9 -15.30 1.50 -1.31
CA LEU A 9 -14.55 1.99 -0.16
C LEU A 9 -15.41 2.94 0.70
N PRO A 10 -15.41 2.79 2.03
CA PRO A 10 -16.18 3.67 2.90
C PRO A 10 -15.57 5.09 2.93
N PRO A 11 -16.39 6.15 3.01
CA PRO A 11 -15.93 7.54 2.90
C PRO A 11 -15.03 8.00 4.06
N THR A 12 -15.16 7.39 5.25
CA THR A 12 -14.22 7.51 6.38
C THR A 12 -14.70 6.58 7.49
N GLN A 13 -13.84 5.68 7.98
CA GLN A 13 -14.11 4.82 9.15
C GLN A 13 -12.81 4.24 9.69
N TYR A 14 -12.83 3.82 10.96
CA TYR A 14 -11.71 3.31 11.76
C TYR A 14 -10.56 2.71 10.94
N HIS A 15 -9.38 3.31 11.09
CA HIS A 15 -8.27 3.17 10.15
C HIS A 15 -7.80 1.72 9.91
N ARG A 16 -7.92 0.83 10.91
CA ARG A 16 -7.60 -0.59 10.73
C ARG A 16 -8.64 -1.33 9.87
N ASP A 17 -9.92 -1.12 10.13
CA ASP A 17 -11.00 -1.75 9.37
C ASP A 17 -10.98 -1.31 7.91
N TYR A 18 -10.62 -0.03 7.67
CA TYR A 18 -10.39 0.48 6.34
C TYR A 18 -9.28 -0.28 5.60
N ILE A 19 -8.12 -0.51 6.25
CA ILE A 19 -7.00 -1.25 5.66
C ILE A 19 -7.41 -2.70 5.36
N TYR A 20 -8.09 -3.39 6.28
CA TYR A 20 -8.55 -4.75 6.05
C TYR A 20 -9.55 -4.84 4.91
N LYS A 21 -10.51 -3.91 4.84
CA LYS A 21 -11.47 -3.84 3.75
C LYS A 21 -10.79 -3.55 2.42
N LEU A 22 -9.81 -2.65 2.39
CA LEU A 22 -9.03 -2.37 1.19
C LEU A 22 -8.28 -3.61 0.70
N VAL A 23 -7.56 -4.30 1.59
CA VAL A 23 -6.87 -5.56 1.24
C VAL A 23 -7.86 -6.60 0.74
N HIS A 24 -9.00 -6.75 1.40
CA HIS A 24 -10.05 -7.67 0.97
C HIS A 24 -10.56 -7.35 -0.44
N LEU A 25 -10.89 -6.08 -0.72
CA LEU A 25 -11.35 -5.63 -2.04
C LEU A 25 -10.30 -5.90 -3.13
N LEU A 26 -9.02 -5.66 -2.84
CA LEU A 26 -7.93 -5.95 -3.78
C LEU A 26 -7.79 -7.44 -4.10
N CYS A 27 -8.29 -8.32 -3.22
CA CYS A 27 -8.24 -9.76 -3.43
C CYS A 27 -9.44 -10.31 -4.22
N LEU A 28 -10.39 -9.45 -4.62
CA LEU A 28 -11.56 -9.89 -5.38
C LEU A 28 -11.23 -10.09 -6.87
N PRO A 29 -11.92 -11.01 -7.57
CA PRO A 29 -11.69 -11.31 -8.97
C PRO A 29 -11.74 -10.09 -9.90
N GLU A 30 -12.63 -9.15 -9.60
CA GLU A 30 -12.82 -7.89 -10.32
C GLU A 30 -11.54 -7.04 -10.38
N MET A 31 -10.61 -7.26 -9.44
CA MET A 31 -9.36 -6.51 -9.37
C MET A 31 -8.22 -7.15 -10.18
N LYS A 32 -8.36 -8.38 -10.67
CA LYS A 32 -7.27 -9.13 -11.33
C LYS A 32 -6.67 -8.39 -12.52
N ILE A 33 -7.50 -8.05 -13.52
CA ILE A 33 -7.03 -7.40 -14.75
C ILE A 33 -6.34 -6.06 -14.43
N PHE A 34 -6.91 -5.33 -13.46
CA PHE A 34 -6.33 -4.08 -13.00
C PHE A 34 -4.95 -4.30 -12.35
N LEU A 35 -4.83 -5.26 -11.42
CA LEU A 35 -3.57 -5.59 -10.74
C LEU A 35 -2.51 -6.12 -11.70
N ASP A 36 -2.89 -6.97 -12.67
CA ASP A 36 -1.98 -7.46 -13.70
C ASP A 36 -1.46 -6.31 -14.58
N THR A 37 -2.31 -5.33 -14.90
CA THR A 37 -1.89 -4.11 -15.61
C THR A 37 -0.88 -3.31 -14.79
N ILE A 38 -1.15 -3.10 -13.50
CA ILE A 38 -0.21 -2.39 -12.61
C ILE A 38 1.11 -3.15 -12.47
N LYS A 39 1.07 -4.48 -12.42
CA LYS A 39 2.27 -5.33 -12.36
C LYS A 39 3.16 -5.12 -13.58
N LEU A 40 2.58 -5.09 -14.79
CA LEU A 40 3.31 -4.80 -16.02
C LEU A 40 3.94 -3.40 -16.01
N LEU A 41 3.22 -2.39 -15.52
CA LEU A 41 3.75 -1.03 -15.38
C LEU A 41 4.90 -0.99 -14.37
N ALA A 42 4.76 -1.70 -13.24
CA ALA A 42 5.79 -1.77 -12.22
C ALA A 42 7.08 -2.43 -12.73
N GLU A 43 6.98 -3.45 -13.59
CA GLU A 43 8.14 -4.09 -14.24
C GLU A 43 8.93 -3.15 -15.16
N LYS A 44 8.29 -2.07 -15.65
CA LYS A 44 8.90 -1.06 -16.51
C LYS A 44 9.30 0.22 -15.78
N THR A 45 9.09 0.27 -14.46
CA THR A 45 9.36 1.47 -13.66
C THR A 45 10.75 1.38 -13.04
N ASP A 46 11.63 2.31 -13.40
CA ASP A 46 13.03 2.31 -12.94
C ASP A 46 13.18 2.51 -11.43
N ASN A 47 12.27 3.27 -10.80
CA ASN A 47 12.34 3.58 -9.36
C ASN A 47 10.98 3.44 -8.66
N LEU A 48 10.63 2.20 -8.34
CA LEU A 48 9.40 1.87 -7.61
C LEU A 48 9.36 2.43 -6.19
N VAL A 49 10.52 2.59 -5.54
CA VAL A 49 10.61 3.09 -4.16
C VAL A 49 10.17 4.54 -4.09
N ASP A 50 10.65 5.38 -5.00
CA ASP A 50 10.28 6.80 -5.01
C ASP A 50 8.85 7.01 -5.51
N GLU A 51 8.37 6.22 -6.47
CA GLU A 51 6.95 6.27 -6.87
C GLU A 51 6.02 5.90 -5.70
N LEU A 52 6.32 4.81 -4.99
CA LEU A 52 5.57 4.44 -3.79
C LEU A 52 5.66 5.53 -2.72
N TRP A 53 6.84 6.12 -2.53
CA TRP A 53 7.03 7.20 -1.56
C TRP A 53 6.21 8.45 -1.90
N ASN A 54 6.06 8.77 -3.18
CA ASN A 54 5.21 9.86 -3.64
C ASN A 54 3.75 9.59 -3.29
N TYR A 55 3.24 8.36 -3.47
CA TYR A 55 1.89 8.00 -3.04
C TYR A 55 1.71 8.11 -1.53
N ILE A 56 2.70 7.69 -0.74
CA ILE A 56 2.66 7.80 0.72
C ILE A 56 2.59 9.27 1.15
N LYS A 57 3.44 10.13 0.58
CA LYS A 57 3.45 11.58 0.84
C LYS A 57 2.13 12.25 0.48
N ASP A 58 1.56 11.89 -0.67
CA ASP A 58 0.28 12.40 -1.17
C ASP A 58 -0.95 11.81 -0.46
N ARG A 59 -0.75 10.94 0.56
CA ARG A 59 -1.83 10.27 1.30
C ARG A 59 -2.69 9.35 0.43
N LYS A 60 -2.12 8.83 -0.66
CA LYS A 60 -2.76 7.95 -1.63
C LYS A 60 -2.67 6.48 -1.17
N LEU A 61 -3.38 6.15 -0.08
CA LEU A 61 -3.31 4.82 0.56
C LEU A 61 -3.75 3.69 -0.39
N VAL A 62 -4.77 3.93 -1.21
CA VAL A 62 -5.27 2.96 -2.20
C VAL A 62 -4.22 2.66 -3.27
N GLN A 63 -3.59 3.69 -3.84
CA GLN A 63 -2.52 3.54 -4.82
C GLN A 63 -1.29 2.86 -4.20
N THR A 64 -0.98 3.20 -2.94
CA THR A 64 0.08 2.54 -2.16
C THR A 64 -0.20 1.05 -2.03
N SER A 65 -1.42 0.64 -1.65
CA SER A 65 -1.77 -0.78 -1.50
C SER A 65 -1.76 -1.54 -2.83
N VAL A 66 -2.26 -0.90 -3.90
CA VAL A 66 -2.32 -1.48 -5.24
C VAL A 66 -0.91 -1.74 -5.75
N LEU A 67 -0.01 -0.75 -5.64
CA LEU A 67 1.36 -0.89 -6.12
C LEU A 67 2.14 -1.95 -5.33
N LEU A 68 2.02 -1.94 -4.00
CA LEU A 68 2.68 -2.93 -3.13
C LEU A 68 2.24 -4.36 -3.46
N LEU A 69 0.93 -4.58 -3.67
CA LEU A 69 0.40 -5.90 -3.98
C LEU A 69 0.76 -6.36 -5.40
N ALA A 70 0.61 -5.48 -6.39
CA ALA A 70 0.90 -5.80 -7.79
C ALA A 70 2.40 -6.01 -8.07
N ALA A 71 3.26 -5.25 -7.38
CA ALA A 71 4.71 -5.32 -7.54
C ALA A 71 5.41 -6.13 -6.43
N GLN A 72 4.67 -7.05 -5.79
CA GLN A 72 5.13 -7.78 -4.61
C GLN A 72 6.47 -8.49 -4.83
N LYS A 73 6.62 -9.14 -5.98
CA LYS A 73 7.84 -9.85 -6.38
C LYS A 73 9.05 -8.92 -6.47
N GLN A 74 8.87 -7.71 -7.02
CA GLN A 74 9.91 -6.70 -7.17
C GLN A 74 10.32 -6.15 -5.80
N PHE A 75 9.33 -5.83 -4.94
CA PHE A 75 9.61 -5.33 -3.59
C PHE A 75 10.39 -6.35 -2.74
N ARG A 76 10.08 -7.65 -2.86
CA ARG A 76 10.80 -8.69 -2.13
C ARG A 76 12.19 -8.97 -2.66
N LYS A 77 12.35 -9.06 -3.99
CA LYS A 77 13.64 -9.39 -4.62
C LYS A 77 14.76 -8.43 -4.21
N HIS A 78 14.42 -7.17 -3.97
CA HIS A 78 15.38 -6.11 -3.66
C HIS A 78 15.28 -5.59 -2.23
N ASP A 79 14.59 -6.32 -1.34
CA ASP A 79 14.36 -5.94 0.06
C ASP A 79 13.78 -4.51 0.25
N LEU A 80 12.98 -4.07 -0.72
CA LEU A 80 12.44 -2.71 -0.77
C LEU A 80 11.41 -2.46 0.34
N PHE A 81 10.80 -3.52 0.87
CA PHE A 81 9.92 -3.43 2.03
C PHE A 81 10.65 -2.86 3.26
N ASN A 82 11.86 -3.35 3.56
CA ASN A 82 12.65 -2.86 4.68
C ASN A 82 13.07 -1.41 4.47
N ILE A 83 13.46 -1.05 3.24
CA ILE A 83 13.80 0.34 2.88
C ILE A 83 12.61 1.28 3.14
N ILE A 84 11.41 0.91 2.68
CA ILE A 84 10.20 1.72 2.86
C ILE A 84 9.78 1.77 4.33
N MET A 85 9.77 0.65 5.04
CA MET A 85 9.44 0.57 6.47
C MET A 85 10.39 1.44 7.30
N TYR A 86 11.69 1.39 7.01
CA TYR A 86 12.69 2.24 7.66
C TYR A 86 12.47 3.73 7.37
N ARG A 87 12.15 4.09 6.11
CA ARG A 87 11.85 5.47 5.72
C ARG A 87 10.60 6.00 6.44
N ILE A 88 9.53 5.19 6.54
CA ILE A 88 8.32 5.52 7.29
C ILE A 88 8.63 5.70 8.79
N PHE A 89 9.40 4.77 9.37
CA PHE A 89 9.79 4.83 10.78
C PHE A 89 10.59 6.09 11.10
N ARG A 90 11.58 6.43 10.27
CA ARG A 90 12.40 7.64 10.42
C ARG A 90 11.55 8.91 10.35
N GLU A 91 10.60 8.99 9.43
CA GLU A 91 9.68 10.12 9.28
C GLU A 91 8.66 10.21 10.43
N CYS A 92 8.22 9.06 10.97
CA CYS A 92 7.42 9.05 12.20
C CYS A 92 8.23 9.60 13.38
N ALA A 93 9.50 9.20 13.50
CA ALA A 93 10.38 9.61 14.58
C ALA A 93 10.71 11.10 14.52
N SER A 94 11.07 11.65 13.34
CA SER A 94 11.34 13.09 13.18
C SER A 94 10.14 13.94 13.60
N ARG A 95 8.94 13.55 13.16
CA ARG A 95 7.69 14.25 13.49
C ARG A 95 7.26 14.13 14.95
N ARG A 96 7.83 13.20 15.74
CA ARG A 96 7.60 13.17 17.21
C ARG A 96 8.25 14.34 17.92
N PHE A 97 9.29 14.94 17.33
CA PHE A 97 10.03 16.05 17.93
C PHE A 97 9.55 17.43 17.45
N GLU A 98 8.60 17.50 16.51
CA GLU A 98 8.01 18.74 15.98
C GLU A 98 6.53 18.86 16.41
N ASN A 99 6.21 19.84 17.28
CA ASN A 99 4.93 20.44 17.71
C ASN A 99 3.54 19.76 17.44
N ALA A 100 2.55 20.12 18.26
CA ALA A 100 1.23 19.48 18.42
C ALA A 100 0.34 19.29 17.16
N ASP A 101 0.60 19.97 16.03
CA ASP A 101 -0.22 19.90 14.81
C ASP A 101 0.07 18.65 13.94
N ASN A 102 1.10 17.87 14.29
CA ASN A 102 1.52 16.68 13.53
C ASN A 102 0.70 15.40 13.81
N SER A 103 -0.31 15.45 14.68
CA SER A 103 -1.14 14.29 15.08
C SER A 103 -1.75 13.53 13.89
N LYS A 104 -2.35 14.26 12.93
CA LYS A 104 -3.00 13.65 11.76
C LYS A 104 -2.01 13.04 10.78
N ALA A 105 -0.89 13.71 10.53
CA ALA A 105 0.14 13.20 9.63
C ALA A 105 0.86 11.98 10.22
N ARG A 106 1.05 11.96 11.55
CA ARG A 106 1.60 10.81 12.26
C ARG A 106 0.68 9.59 12.19
N LYS A 107 -0.61 9.75 12.49
CA LYS A 107 -1.59 8.65 12.37
C LYS A 107 -1.58 8.05 10.97
N GLN A 108 -1.53 8.89 9.94
CA GLN A 108 -1.44 8.45 8.55
C GLN A 108 -0.17 7.65 8.23
N LEU A 109 0.99 8.05 8.76
CA LEU A 109 2.22 7.27 8.58
C LEU A 109 2.15 5.95 9.35
N GLU A 110 1.56 5.95 10.55
CA GLU A 110 1.30 4.71 11.30
C GLU A 110 0.36 3.78 10.52
N GLU A 111 -0.67 4.29 9.85
CA GLU A 111 -1.56 3.53 8.97
C GLU A 111 -0.84 2.95 7.76
N THR A 112 -0.03 3.77 7.11
CA THR A 112 0.78 3.35 5.97
C THR A 112 1.75 2.24 6.39
N PHE A 113 2.37 2.38 7.57
CA PHE A 113 3.23 1.36 8.15
C PHE A 113 2.48 0.03 8.35
N HIS A 114 1.25 0.08 8.89
CA HIS A 114 0.44 -1.13 9.05
C HIS A 114 0.10 -1.79 7.71
N LEU A 115 -0.30 -1.00 6.71
CA LEU A 115 -0.57 -1.50 5.36
C LEU A 115 0.68 -2.17 4.75
N VAL A 116 1.83 -1.49 4.77
CA VAL A 116 3.10 -2.00 4.24
C VAL A 116 3.48 -3.28 4.96
N SER A 117 3.32 -3.34 6.28
CA SER A 117 3.58 -4.54 7.07
C SER A 117 2.67 -5.70 6.68
N ILE A 118 1.37 -5.48 6.53
CA ILE A 118 0.42 -6.52 6.10
C ILE A 118 0.81 -7.08 4.73
N ILE A 119 1.08 -6.22 3.74
CA ILE A 119 1.43 -6.67 2.38
C ILE A 119 2.83 -7.31 2.36
N CYS A 120 3.77 -6.83 3.17
CA CYS A 120 5.08 -7.47 3.31
C CYS A 120 4.93 -8.93 3.75
N HIS A 121 4.15 -9.20 4.81
CA HIS A 121 4.01 -10.53 5.39
C HIS A 121 3.05 -11.44 4.59
N ALA A 122 1.90 -10.92 4.17
CA ALA A 122 0.84 -11.72 3.54
C ALA A 122 0.79 -11.60 2.01
N GLY A 123 1.46 -10.62 1.40
CA GLY A 123 1.27 -10.27 -0.01
C GLY A 123 1.52 -11.39 -1.01
N GLU A 124 2.46 -12.31 -0.73
CA GLU A 124 2.65 -13.49 -1.60
C GLU A 124 1.48 -14.47 -1.54
N ALA A 125 0.93 -14.70 -0.34
CA ALA A 125 -0.24 -15.56 -0.17
C ALA A 125 -1.46 -14.93 -0.84
N LEU A 126 -1.61 -13.60 -0.71
CA LEU A 126 -2.66 -12.83 -1.37
C LEU A 126 -2.53 -12.87 -2.90
N GLU A 127 -1.32 -12.67 -3.44
CA GLU A 127 -1.07 -12.77 -4.89
C GLU A 127 -1.41 -14.17 -5.41
N LYS A 128 -0.99 -15.23 -4.71
CA LYS A 128 -1.34 -16.61 -5.07
C LYS A 128 -2.84 -16.86 -5.03
N TYR A 129 -3.51 -16.34 -4.00
CA TYR A 129 -4.96 -16.45 -3.87
C TYR A 129 -5.67 -15.80 -5.06
N ILE A 130 -5.29 -14.57 -5.41
CA ILE A 130 -5.83 -13.83 -6.56
C ILE A 130 -5.62 -14.62 -7.85
N GLN A 131 -4.41 -15.12 -8.08
CA GLN A 131 -4.11 -15.89 -9.30
C GLN A 131 -4.90 -17.21 -9.41
N ALA A 132 -5.23 -17.83 -8.29
CA ALA A 132 -5.96 -19.10 -8.25
C ALA A 132 -7.49 -18.96 -8.33
N HIS A 133 -8.05 -17.81 -7.91
CA HIS A 133 -9.50 -17.64 -7.74
C HIS A 133 -10.09 -16.47 -8.55
N SER A 134 -9.32 -15.90 -9.47
CA SER A 134 -9.74 -14.78 -10.33
C SER A 134 -9.60 -15.10 -11.81
#